data_AF-A0A5C3QGK5-F1
#
_entry.id   AF-A0A5C3QGK5-F1
#
_cell.length_a   1.000
_cell.length_b   1.000
_cell.length_c   1.000
_cell.angle_alpha   90.00
_cell.angle_beta   90.00
_cell.angle_gamma   90.00
#
_symmetry.space_group_name_H-M   'P 1'
#
loop_
_entity.id
_entity.type
_entity.pdbx_description
1 polymer ?
#
loop_
_entity_poly.entity_id
_entity_poly.type
_entity_poly.pdbx_seq_one_letter_code
_entity_poly.pdbx_strand_id
1 'polypeptide(L)'
;MCRSITISYTISPPEGVSTPSGFAASAEKTYEITPSDGIGSESSAKTANGQMCEALHEAVERARDDIGIDLTAWRDAVGNKEASKEPKKKRDAEEE
;
A
#
# COMPACT_ATOMS: atom_id res chain seq x y z
N MET A 1 0.15 -17.35 20.51
CA MET A 1 1.28 -16.55 19.98
C MET A 1 0.77 -15.80 18.76
N CYS A 2 0.57 -14.49 18.85
CA CYS A 2 0.20 -13.68 17.69
C CYS A 2 1.45 -13.47 16.82
N ARG A 3 1.35 -13.77 15.53
CA ARG A 3 2.40 -13.52 14.55
C ARG A 3 1.88 -12.43 13.62
N SER A 4 2.56 -11.32 13.55
CA SER A 4 2.18 -10.19 12.70
C SER A 4 3.40 -9.70 11.94
N ILE A 5 3.18 -9.13 10.76
CA ILE A 5 4.19 -8.36 10.03
C ILE A 5 3.84 -6.88 10.14
N THR A 6 4.83 -6.06 10.40
CA THR A 6 4.69 -4.60 10.41
C THR A 6 5.53 -4.04 9.29
N ILE A 7 4.92 -3.19 8.45
CA ILE A 7 5.58 -2.49 7.37
C ILE A 7 5.44 -1.00 7.61
N SER A 8 6.57 -0.31 7.65
CA SER A 8 6.65 1.13 7.80
C SER A 8 7.28 1.75 6.55
N TYR A 9 6.67 2.78 5.99
CA TYR A 9 7.26 3.55 4.89
C TYR A 9 7.02 5.04 5.10
N THR A 10 7.93 5.84 4.53
CA THR A 10 7.81 7.30 4.49
C THR A 10 8.02 7.77 3.06
N ILE A 11 7.13 8.65 2.61
CA ILE A 11 7.08 9.23 1.29
C ILE A 11 7.49 10.69 1.44
N SER A 12 8.52 11.08 0.68
CA SER A 12 9.02 12.44 0.63
C SER A 12 8.60 13.08 -0.70
N PRO A 13 7.41 13.71 -0.77
CA PRO A 13 6.96 14.32 -2.00
C PRO A 13 7.70 15.64 -2.26
N PRO A 14 7.77 16.10 -3.53
CA PRO A 14 8.40 17.38 -3.85
C PRO A 14 7.64 18.57 -3.24
N GLU A 15 8.33 19.70 -3.12
CA GLU A 15 7.82 20.86 -2.40
C GLU A 15 6.44 21.34 -2.91
N GLY A 16 5.56 21.62 -1.95
CA GLY A 16 4.18 22.06 -2.18
C GLY A 16 3.20 20.96 -2.56
N VAL A 17 3.60 19.68 -2.64
CA VAL A 17 2.61 18.60 -2.85
C VAL A 17 1.90 18.35 -1.53
N SER A 18 0.62 18.67 -1.49
CA SER A 18 -0.23 18.32 -0.37
C SER A 18 -0.46 16.82 -0.33
N THR A 19 -0.44 16.25 0.87
CA THR A 19 -0.78 14.85 1.12
C THR A 19 -2.17 14.55 0.56
N PRO A 20 -2.33 13.48 -0.26
CA PRO A 20 -3.65 13.11 -0.77
C PRO A 20 -4.60 12.77 0.39
N SER A 21 -5.87 13.16 0.26
CA SER A 21 -6.88 12.99 1.30
C SER A 21 -6.99 11.54 1.76
N GLY A 22 -6.89 11.30 3.06
CA GLY A 22 -6.96 9.96 3.65
C GLY A 22 -5.65 9.18 3.67
N PHE A 23 -4.55 9.75 3.16
CA PHE A 23 -3.23 9.14 3.22
C PHE A 23 -2.31 9.92 4.16
N ALA A 24 -1.25 9.27 4.63
CA ALA A 24 -0.19 9.90 5.41
C ALA A 24 1.13 9.83 4.65
N ALA A 25 2.00 10.82 4.85
CA ALA A 25 3.36 10.80 4.31
C ALA A 25 4.22 9.74 4.99
N SER A 26 3.91 9.41 6.26
CA SER A 26 4.48 8.27 6.97
C SER A 26 3.35 7.34 7.36
N ALA A 27 3.48 6.05 7.04
CA ALA A 27 2.48 5.05 7.37
C ALA A 27 3.16 3.84 8.01
N GLU A 28 2.49 3.28 9.01
CA GLU A 28 2.81 2.00 9.62
C GLU A 28 1.57 1.12 9.50
N LYS A 29 1.71 -0.04 8.86
CA LYS A 29 0.62 -1.00 8.69
C LYS A 29 1.04 -2.34 9.29
N THR A 30 0.18 -2.88 10.15
CA THR A 30 0.38 -4.18 10.79
C THR A 30 -0.63 -5.17 10.23
N TYR A 31 -0.14 -6.32 9.76
CA TYR A 31 -0.96 -7.40 9.23
C TYR A 31 -0.81 -8.62 10.12
N GLU A 32 -1.92 -9.09 10.67
CA GLU A 32 -1.95 -10.29 11.48
C GLU A 32 -1.89 -11.54 10.60
N ILE A 33 -1.09 -12.52 11.02
CA ILE A 33 -0.98 -13.82 10.37
C ILE A 33 -1.85 -14.78 11.17
N THR A 34 -3.05 -15.02 10.67
CA THR A 34 -3.98 -16.01 11.22
C THR A 34 -3.86 -17.29 10.41
N PRO A 35 -3.12 -18.32 10.87
CA PRO A 35 -3.18 -19.62 10.23
C PRO A 35 -4.63 -20.14 10.33
N SER A 36 -5.16 -20.69 9.25
CA SER A 36 -6.51 -21.25 9.24
C SER A 36 -6.70 -22.23 10.40
N ASP A 37 -7.81 -22.08 11.12
CA ASP A 37 -8.19 -22.84 12.32
C ASP A 37 -8.46 -24.31 11.95
N GLY A 38 -7.37 -25.05 11.76
CA GLY A 38 -7.34 -26.49 11.54
C GLY A 38 -6.48 -27.15 12.61
N ILE A 39 -6.58 -26.68 13.85
CA ILE A 39 -5.90 -27.28 15.01
C ILE A 39 -6.69 -28.53 15.41
N GLY A 40 -6.63 -29.56 14.57
CA GLY A 40 -6.62 -30.93 15.05
C GLY A 40 -5.23 -31.21 15.58
N SER A 41 -5.12 -31.53 16.86
CA SER A 41 -3.90 -31.72 17.67
C SER A 41 -2.86 -32.76 17.16
N GLU A 42 -2.92 -33.18 15.89
CA GLU A 42 -2.09 -34.25 15.32
C GLU A 42 -1.54 -33.99 13.90
N SER A 43 -1.65 -32.77 13.35
CA SER A 43 -0.96 -32.48 12.09
C SER A 43 0.55 -32.34 12.35
N SER A 44 1.30 -33.34 11.89
CA SER A 44 2.78 -33.37 11.86
C SER A 44 3.36 -31.98 11.63
N ALA A 45 4.39 -31.59 12.41
CA ALA A 45 5.00 -30.25 12.38
C ALA A 45 5.32 -29.71 10.97
N LYS A 46 5.52 -30.60 9.99
CA LYS A 46 5.70 -30.24 8.56
C LYS A 46 4.46 -29.56 7.94
N THR A 47 3.25 -30.04 8.26
CA THR A 47 1.98 -29.47 7.75
C THR A 47 1.66 -28.14 8.43
N ALA A 48 1.90 -28.04 9.73
CA ALA A 48 1.74 -26.80 10.49
C ALA A 48 2.68 -25.68 10.00
N ASN A 49 3.94 -26.04 9.67
CA ASN A 49 4.88 -25.08 9.06
C ASN A 49 4.46 -24.68 7.65
N GLY A 50 3.92 -25.60 6.84
CA GLY A 50 3.40 -25.28 5.51
C GLY A 50 2.25 -24.27 5.54
N GLN A 51 1.26 -24.50 6.41
CA GLN A 51 0.11 -23.60 6.58
C GLN A 51 0.52 -22.23 7.14
N MET A 52 1.53 -22.20 8.00
CA MET A 52 2.12 -20.96 8.52
C MET A 52 2.81 -20.16 7.40
N CYS A 53 3.56 -20.81 6.52
CA CYS A 53 4.19 -20.15 5.37
C CYS A 53 3.16 -19.62 4.37
N GLU A 54 2.08 -20.37 4.14
CA GLU A 54 0.98 -19.94 3.28
C GLU A 54 0.26 -18.71 3.86
N ALA A 55 -0.09 -18.73 5.15
CA ALA A 55 -0.70 -17.58 5.83
C ALA A 55 0.24 -16.35 5.86
N LEU A 56 1.56 -16.57 5.97
CA LEU A 56 2.54 -15.50 5.85
C LEU A 56 2.58 -14.92 4.44
N HIS A 57 2.59 -15.78 3.40
CA HIS A 57 2.54 -15.33 2.02
C HIS A 57 1.29 -14.50 1.74
N GLU A 58 0.12 -14.97 2.19
CA GLU A 58 -1.14 -14.24 2.04
C GLU A 58 -1.09 -12.88 2.75
N ALA A 59 -0.55 -12.82 3.96
CA ALA A 59 -0.38 -11.55 4.68
C ALA A 59 0.57 -10.58 3.93
N VAL A 60 1.65 -11.10 3.32
CA VAL A 60 2.57 -10.31 2.51
C VAL A 60 1.93 -9.83 1.21
N GLU A 61 1.12 -10.65 0.56
CA GLU A 61 0.39 -10.27 -0.66
C GLU A 61 -0.61 -9.15 -0.37
N ARG A 62 -1.44 -9.29 0.68
CA ARG A 62 -2.32 -8.21 1.14
C ARG A 62 -1.56 -6.93 1.43
N ALA A 63 -0.43 -7.05 2.12
CA ALA A 63 0.39 -5.90 2.46
C ALA A 63 0.96 -5.20 1.21
N ARG A 64 1.33 -5.97 0.18
CA ARG A 64 1.79 -5.42 -1.10
C ARG A 64 0.68 -4.69 -1.84
N ASP A 65 -0.53 -5.25 -1.87
CA ASP A 65 -1.67 -4.64 -2.53
C ASP A 65 -2.04 -3.31 -1.88
N ASP A 66 -2.15 -3.28 -0.54
CA ASP A 66 -2.49 -2.07 0.21
C ASP A 66 -1.42 -0.97 0.04
N ILE A 67 -0.14 -1.34 0.07
CA ILE A 67 0.95 -0.37 -0.16
C ILE A 67 0.95 0.10 -1.62
N GLY A 68 0.64 -0.79 -2.57
CA GLY A 68 0.53 -0.46 -3.99
C GLY A 68 -0.56 0.57 -4.26
N ILE A 69 -1.72 0.44 -3.61
CA ILE A 69 -2.82 1.40 -3.67
C ILE A 69 -2.37 2.76 -3.12
N ASP A 70 -1.77 2.78 -1.92
CA ASP A 70 -1.25 4.00 -1.30
C ASP A 70 -0.22 4.71 -2.19
N LEU A 71 0.77 3.97 -2.72
CA LEU A 71 1.81 4.54 -3.59
C LEU A 71 1.24 5.03 -4.92
N THR A 72 0.22 4.37 -5.46
CA THR A 72 -0.46 4.81 -6.68
C THR A 72 -1.21 6.13 -6.45
N ALA A 73 -1.92 6.24 -5.32
CA ALA A 73 -2.59 7.48 -4.95
C ALA A 73 -1.58 8.63 -4.78
N TRP A 74 -0.43 8.36 -4.17
CA TRP A 74 0.66 9.34 -4.06
C TRP A 74 1.26 9.72 -5.41
N ARG A 75 1.51 8.75 -6.29
CA ARG A 75 1.98 9.00 -7.64
C ARG A 75 1.02 9.90 -8.41
N ASP A 76 -0.27 9.63 -8.33
CA ASP A 76 -1.30 10.39 -9.05
C ASP A 76 -1.47 11.79 -8.46
N ALA A 77 -1.35 11.97 -7.13
CA ALA A 77 -1.35 13.27 -6.47
C ALA A 77 -0.16 14.14 -6.89
N VAL A 78 1.04 13.54 -6.94
CA VAL A 78 2.24 14.21 -7.44
C VAL A 78 2.07 14.53 -8.94
N GLY A 79 1.62 13.57 -9.73
CA GLY A 79 1.40 13.71 -11.18
C GLY A 79 0.42 14.82 -11.53
N ASN A 80 -0.75 14.86 -10.90
CA ASN A 80 -1.74 15.92 -11.10
C ASN A 80 -1.19 17.30 -10.74
N LYS A 81 -0.36 17.40 -9.70
CA LYS A 81 0.26 18.66 -9.32
C LYS A 81 1.34 19.09 -10.29
N GLU A 82 2.19 18.18 -10.74
CA GLU A 82 3.22 18.51 -11.74
C GLU A 82 2.60 18.88 -13.09
N ALA A 83 1.54 18.19 -13.53
CA ALA A 83 0.77 18.56 -14.72
C ALA A 83 0.13 19.96 -14.59
N SER A 84 -0.24 20.37 -13.38
CA SER A 84 -0.78 21.70 -13.11
C SER A 84 0.27 22.81 -13.20
N LYS A 85 1.57 22.47 -13.18
CA LYS A 85 2.67 23.43 -13.37
C LYS A 85 3.03 23.63 -14.85
N GLU A 86 2.55 22.77 -15.75
CA GLU A 86 2.75 22.97 -17.18
C GLU A 86 1.96 24.21 -17.65
N PRO A 87 2.58 25.11 -18.43
CA PRO A 87 1.87 26.28 -18.94
C PRO A 87 0.75 25.79 -19.86
N LYS A 88 -0.50 25.92 -19.41
CA LYS A 88 -1.67 25.72 -20.27
C LYS A 88 -1.54 26.68 -21.45
N LYS A 89 -1.19 26.15 -22.63
CA LYS A 89 -1.28 26.89 -23.88
C LYS A 89 -2.72 27.37 -23.97
N LYS A 90 -2.94 28.67 -23.75
CA LYS A 90 -4.23 29.30 -24.06
C LYS A 90 -4.45 28.97 -25.53
N ARG A 91 -5.44 28.12 -25.84
CA ARG A 91 -6.01 28.15 -27.18
C ARG A 91 -6.67 29.51 -27.25
N ASP A 92 -6.08 30.38 -28.06
CA ASP A 92 -6.67 31.67 -28.42
C ASP A 92 -8.16 31.48 -28.71
N ALA A 93 -8.93 32.32 -28.04
CA ALA A 93 -10.24 32.70 -28.52
C ALA A 93 -10.00 33.54 -29.78
N GLU A 94 -10.33 32.98 -30.94
CA GLU A 94 -10.44 33.69 -32.22
C GLU A 94 -11.69 33.08 -32.88
N GLU A 95 -12.86 33.62 -32.54
CA GLU A 95 -13.65 34.60 -33.32
C GLU A 95 -14.58 33.88 -34.32
N GLU A 96 -15.88 33.97 -34.00
CA GLU A 96 -17.00 33.79 -34.93
C GLU A 96 -17.14 35.04 -35.81
#